data_AF-A0A816Y691-F1
#
_entry.id   AF-A0A816Y691-F1
#
_cell.length_a   1.000
_cell.length_b   1.000
_cell.length_c   1.000
_cell.angle_alpha   90.00
_cell.angle_beta   90.00
_cell.angle_gamma   90.00
#
_symmetry.space_group_name_H-M   'P 1'
#
loop_
_entity.id
_entity.type
_entity.pdbx_description
1 polymer ?
#
loop_
_entity_poly.entity_id
_entity_poly.type
_entity_poly.pdbx_seq_one_letter_code
_entity_poly.pdbx_strand_id
1 'polypeptide(L)'
;MAIVAALNNCFHAPMVVASPEDDDIVRRMNQLLSKSNILQERLIQDNLQRHNVWQFINIDNLFELFPVLSLDDIRSITLGVYQLKRARIYAEEHSDCTELTDPDVDFPIEACTEYGAEDIIRLRFRSTHKSCTYLTYIRFDSTQVITWYCTYIPGPRTVRCCSHIAVAMWFLGYELYQRLQTDNHHQLIPQTSSIQTIFQI
;
A
#
# COMPACT_ATOMS: atom_id res chain seq x y z
N MET A 1 0.79 -11.56 21.70
CA MET A 1 -0.52 -11.59 21.01
C MET A 1 -0.85 -12.93 20.33
N ALA A 2 0.10 -13.78 19.89
CA ALA A 2 -0.23 -15.04 19.22
C ALA A 2 -0.82 -16.14 20.16
N ILE A 3 -0.31 -16.24 21.39
CA ILE A 3 -0.72 -17.30 22.34
C ILE A 3 -2.17 -17.10 22.80
N VAL A 4 -2.56 -15.87 23.15
CA VAL A 4 -3.93 -15.57 23.60
C VAL A 4 -4.96 -15.82 22.50
N ALA A 5 -4.67 -15.42 21.26
CA ALA A 5 -5.53 -15.69 20.12
C ALA A 5 -5.65 -17.19 19.82
N ALA A 6 -4.54 -17.94 19.89
CA ALA A 6 -4.56 -19.39 19.70
C ALA A 6 -5.36 -20.12 20.79
N LEU A 7 -5.22 -19.71 22.05
CA LEU A 7 -6.01 -20.25 23.17
C LEU A 7 -7.51 -19.93 23.01
N ASN A 8 -7.84 -18.69 22.63
CA ASN A 8 -9.24 -18.34 22.33
C ASN A 8 -9.79 -19.19 21.17
N ASN A 9 -9.05 -19.33 20.08
CA ASN A 9 -9.48 -20.16 18.95
C ASN A 9 -9.59 -21.65 19.30
N CYS A 10 -8.82 -22.14 20.28
CA CYS A 10 -8.84 -23.55 20.69
C CYS A 10 -9.97 -23.87 21.67
N PHE A 11 -10.29 -22.93 22.58
CA PHE A 11 -11.17 -23.20 23.72
C PHE A 11 -12.49 -22.42 23.72
N HIS A 12 -12.66 -21.40 22.88
CA HIS A 12 -13.91 -20.65 22.76
C HIS A 12 -14.62 -20.97 21.45
N ALA A 13 -15.95 -21.00 21.49
CA ALA A 13 -16.76 -21.04 20.29
C ALA A 13 -16.44 -19.82 19.40
N PRO A 14 -16.50 -19.95 18.07
CA PRO A 14 -16.27 -18.83 17.16
C PRO A 14 -17.15 -17.64 17.56
N MET A 15 -16.53 -16.48 17.78
CA MET A 15 -17.26 -15.26 18.15
C MET A 15 -18.11 -14.72 16.97
N VAL A 16 -17.79 -15.15 15.75
CA VAL A 16 -18.46 -14.76 14.51
C VAL A 16 -18.66 -16.02 13.67
N VAL A 17 -19.82 -16.11 13.02
CA VAL A 17 -20.12 -17.18 12.05
C VAL A 17 -19.35 -16.88 10.77
N ALA A 18 -18.57 -17.84 10.29
CA ALA A 18 -17.83 -17.70 9.04
C ALA A 18 -18.77 -17.41 7.88
N SER A 19 -18.45 -16.36 7.11
CA SER A 19 -19.14 -16.01 5.87
C SER A 19 -18.48 -16.74 4.68
N PRO A 20 -19.18 -16.90 3.54
CA PRO A 20 -18.57 -17.43 2.33
C PRO A 20 -17.32 -16.65 1.86
N GLU A 21 -17.27 -15.34 2.13
CA GLU A 21 -16.10 -14.50 1.83
C GLU A 21 -14.87 -14.91 2.68
N ASP A 22 -15.10 -15.35 3.92
CA ASP A 22 -14.01 -15.80 4.81
C ASP A 22 -13.36 -17.08 4.26
N ASP A 23 -14.15 -17.99 3.69
CA ASP A 23 -13.65 -19.21 3.06
C ASP A 23 -12.82 -18.91 1.80
N ASP A 24 -13.20 -17.90 1.02
CA ASP A 24 -12.41 -17.42 -0.12
C ASP A 24 -11.07 -16.83 0.34
N ILE A 25 -11.09 -16.00 1.39
CA ILE A 25 -9.89 -15.42 1.99
C ILE A 25 -8.96 -16.53 2.50
N VAL A 26 -9.49 -17.52 3.22
CA VAL A 26 -8.70 -18.66 3.74
C VAL A 26 -8.08 -19.46 2.59
N ARG A 27 -8.84 -19.77 1.54
CA ARG A 27 -8.31 -20.46 0.36
C ARG A 27 -7.16 -19.68 -0.27
N ARG A 28 -7.33 -18.36 -0.46
CA ARG A 28 -6.29 -17.49 -1.02
C ARG A 28 -5.06 -17.40 -0.12
N MET A 29 -5.24 -17.28 1.19
CA MET A 29 -4.13 -17.28 2.16
C MET A 29 -3.32 -18.58 2.08
N ASN A 30 -3.99 -19.73 2.03
CA ASN A 30 -3.32 -21.02 1.93
C ASN A 30 -2.52 -21.17 0.63
N GLN A 31 -3.05 -20.67 -0.49
CA GLN A 31 -2.34 -20.68 -1.78
C GLN A 31 -1.08 -19.80 -1.79
N LEU A 32 -1.06 -18.73 -0.98
CA LEU A 32 0.06 -17.80 -0.91
C LEU A 32 1.08 -18.22 0.16
N LEU A 33 0.70 -18.99 1.17
CA LEU A 33 1.53 -19.29 2.35
C LEU A 33 2.91 -19.89 2.03
N SER A 34 2.99 -20.73 0.99
CA SER A 34 4.23 -21.38 0.57
C SER A 34 4.94 -20.66 -0.59
N LYS A 35 4.37 -19.58 -1.14
CA LYS A 35 4.94 -18.89 -2.31
C LYS A 35 5.98 -17.87 -1.89
N SER A 36 7.14 -17.93 -2.53
CA SER A 36 8.16 -16.89 -2.45
C SER A 36 7.70 -15.60 -3.13
N ASN A 37 8.29 -14.48 -2.72
CA ASN A 37 7.96 -13.18 -3.28
C ASN A 37 8.76 -12.93 -4.56
N ILE A 38 8.08 -13.04 -5.70
CA ILE A 38 8.69 -12.87 -7.03
C ILE A 38 9.33 -11.49 -7.22
N LEU A 39 8.81 -10.44 -6.59
CA LEU A 39 9.40 -9.09 -6.68
C LEU A 39 10.71 -9.03 -5.91
N GLN A 40 10.75 -9.62 -4.72
CA GLN A 40 11.99 -9.72 -3.94
C GLN A 40 13.07 -10.46 -4.73
N GLU A 41 12.72 -11.59 -5.33
CA GLU A 41 13.64 -12.38 -6.16
C GLU A 41 14.18 -11.56 -7.33
N ARG A 42 13.29 -10.86 -8.06
CA ARG A 42 13.68 -9.98 -9.17
C ARG A 42 14.63 -8.87 -8.73
N LEU A 43 14.31 -8.17 -7.64
CA LEU A 43 15.16 -7.08 -7.13
C LEU A 43 16.58 -7.55 -6.78
N ILE A 44 16.72 -8.80 -6.32
CA ILE A 44 18.02 -9.41 -6.00
C ILE A 44 18.74 -9.84 -7.28
N GLN A 45 18.04 -10.54 -8.19
CA GLN A 45 18.59 -11.05 -9.45
C GLN A 45 19.13 -9.92 -10.34
N ASP A 46 18.33 -8.85 -10.48
CA ASP A 46 18.64 -7.71 -11.34
C ASP A 46 19.49 -6.64 -10.61
N ASN A 47 19.86 -6.90 -9.34
CA ASN A 47 20.61 -5.98 -8.47
C ASN A 47 19.99 -4.57 -8.39
N LEU A 48 18.65 -4.49 -8.33
CA LEU A 48 17.89 -3.24 -8.31
C LEU A 48 17.81 -2.62 -6.90
N GLN A 49 18.42 -3.26 -5.89
CA GLN A 49 18.47 -2.72 -4.53
C GLN A 49 19.44 -1.54 -4.38
N ARG A 50 20.36 -1.38 -5.34
CA ARG A 50 21.34 -0.28 -5.35
C ARG A 50 20.65 1.08 -5.46
N HIS A 51 21.16 2.08 -4.75
CA HIS A 51 20.51 3.40 -4.69
C HIS A 51 20.50 4.16 -6.03
N ASN A 52 21.53 3.99 -6.86
CA ASN A 52 21.74 4.81 -8.07
C ASN A 52 20.80 4.53 -9.25
N VAL A 53 19.93 3.52 -9.18
CA VAL A 53 18.88 3.26 -10.19
C VAL A 53 17.53 3.87 -9.83
N TRP A 54 17.45 4.62 -8.74
CA TRP A 54 16.20 5.17 -8.25
C TRP A 54 16.26 6.67 -8.30
N GLN A 55 15.25 7.27 -8.90
CA GLN A 55 15.10 8.71 -9.02
C GLN A 55 13.72 9.13 -8.55
N PHE A 56 13.65 10.27 -7.86
CA PHE A 56 12.38 10.83 -7.44
C PHE A 56 11.50 11.12 -8.65
N ILE A 57 10.21 10.76 -8.53
CA ILE A 57 9.20 10.99 -9.56
C ILE A 57 8.14 11.96 -9.04
N ASN A 58 7.72 12.89 -9.89
CA ASN A 58 6.61 13.77 -9.60
C ASN A 58 5.29 12.96 -9.64
N ILE A 59 4.40 13.27 -8.72
CA ILE A 59 3.03 12.78 -8.61
C ILE A 59 2.27 12.84 -9.94
N ASP A 60 2.40 13.94 -10.70
CA ASP A 60 1.68 14.11 -11.97
C ASP A 60 2.05 13.01 -12.98
N ASN A 61 3.35 12.72 -13.09
CA ASN A 61 3.84 11.66 -13.98
C ASN A 61 3.43 10.27 -13.47
N LEU A 62 3.40 10.07 -12.16
CA LEU A 62 3.01 8.79 -11.57
C LEU A 62 1.50 8.53 -11.74
N PHE A 63 0.68 9.57 -11.67
CA PHE A 63 -0.77 9.47 -11.83
C PHE A 63 -1.16 8.91 -13.20
N GLU A 64 -0.46 9.28 -14.26
CA GLU A 64 -0.69 8.74 -15.61
C GLU A 64 -0.28 7.27 -15.76
N LEU A 65 0.59 6.77 -14.88
CA LEU A 65 1.20 5.44 -14.98
C LEU A 65 0.58 4.43 -14.01
N PHE A 66 0.25 4.86 -12.80
CA PHE A 66 -0.19 3.97 -11.71
C PHE A 66 -1.69 3.64 -11.84
N PRO A 67 -2.10 2.38 -11.63
CA PRO A 67 -3.49 1.98 -11.79
C PRO A 67 -4.39 2.59 -10.71
N VAL A 68 -5.59 3.01 -11.12
CA VAL A 68 -6.65 3.43 -10.20
C VAL A 68 -7.23 2.19 -9.52
N LEU A 69 -7.23 2.20 -8.19
CA LEU A 69 -7.69 1.08 -7.36
C LEU A 69 -8.98 1.46 -6.62
N SER A 70 -9.95 0.56 -6.64
CA SER A 70 -11.09 0.64 -5.73
C SER A 70 -10.72 0.21 -4.31
N LEU A 71 -11.55 0.55 -3.32
CA LEU A 71 -11.38 0.03 -1.96
C LEU A 71 -11.46 -1.49 -1.91
N ASP A 72 -12.21 -2.12 -2.83
CA ASP A 72 -12.30 -3.57 -2.94
C ASP A 72 -11.01 -4.20 -3.49
N ASP A 73 -10.35 -3.56 -4.45
CA ASP A 73 -9.03 -3.99 -4.94
C ASP A 73 -8.00 -3.96 -3.81
N ILE A 74 -8.00 -2.88 -3.03
CA ILE A 74 -7.10 -2.75 -1.87
C ILE A 74 -7.48 -3.77 -0.78
N ARG A 75 -8.77 -4.04 -0.55
CA ARG A 75 -9.25 -5.07 0.39
C ARG A 75 -8.78 -6.47 -0.02
N SER A 76 -8.81 -6.76 -1.32
CA SER A 76 -8.32 -7.99 -1.95
C SER A 76 -6.80 -8.15 -1.77
N ILE A 77 -6.02 -7.08 -1.96
CA ILE A 77 -4.55 -7.05 -1.75
C ILE A 77 -4.19 -7.25 -0.27
N THR A 78 -4.88 -6.54 0.62
CA THR A 78 -4.61 -6.56 2.07
C THR A 78 -5.12 -7.81 2.78
N LEU A 79 -6.00 -8.57 2.11
CA LEU A 79 -6.78 -9.69 2.65
C LEU A 79 -7.50 -9.29 3.95
N GLY A 80 -8.10 -8.09 3.97
CA GLY A 80 -8.99 -7.66 5.05
C GLY A 80 -8.96 -6.16 5.38
N VAL A 81 -10.06 -5.69 5.97
CA VAL A 81 -10.35 -4.27 6.23
C VAL A 81 -9.49 -3.60 7.31
N TYR A 82 -8.83 -4.38 8.16
CA TYR A 82 -8.03 -3.81 9.26
C TYR A 82 -6.83 -3.01 8.76
N GLN A 83 -6.12 -3.53 7.75
CA GLN A 83 -4.96 -2.84 7.21
C GLN A 83 -5.36 -1.58 6.45
N LEU A 84 -6.53 -1.58 5.80
CA LEU A 84 -7.13 -0.40 5.17
C LEU A 84 -7.41 0.71 6.19
N LYS A 85 -8.07 0.39 7.32
CA LYS A 85 -8.33 1.38 8.38
C LYS A 85 -7.03 1.98 8.92
N ARG A 86 -6.00 1.15 9.14
CA ARG A 86 -4.69 1.62 9.58
C ARG A 86 -3.95 2.41 8.50
N ALA A 87 -4.09 2.04 7.24
CA ALA A 87 -3.46 2.72 6.12
C ALA A 87 -3.94 4.17 6.03
N ARG A 88 -5.25 4.38 6.16
CA ARG A 88 -5.84 5.71 6.22
C ARG A 88 -5.32 6.52 7.40
N ILE A 89 -5.38 5.99 8.63
CA ILE A 89 -4.90 6.70 9.82
C ILE A 89 -3.41 7.07 9.68
N TYR A 90 -2.60 6.13 9.18
CA TYR A 90 -1.19 6.39 8.93
C TYR A 90 -1.01 7.49 7.88
N ALA A 91 -1.75 7.46 6.77
CA ALA A 91 -1.69 8.51 5.77
C ALA A 91 -2.16 9.87 6.31
N GLU A 92 -3.17 9.89 7.20
CA GLU A 92 -3.67 11.10 7.87
C GLU A 92 -2.65 11.66 8.87
N GLU A 93 -1.92 10.82 9.61
CA GLU A 93 -0.83 11.25 10.50
C GLU A 93 0.34 11.88 9.72
N HIS A 94 0.42 11.60 8.43
CA HIS A 94 1.48 12.04 7.53
C HIS A 94 0.89 12.85 6.34
N SER A 95 -0.28 13.47 6.55
CA SER A 95 -1.15 14.03 5.50
C SER A 95 -0.62 15.24 4.76
N ASP A 96 0.40 15.90 5.30
CA ASP A 96 1.02 17.10 4.73
C ASP A 96 1.96 16.77 3.57
N CYS A 97 2.14 15.49 3.24
CA CYS A 97 2.99 15.01 2.15
C CYS A 97 2.30 15.26 0.78
N THR A 98 2.19 16.52 0.36
CA THR A 98 1.88 16.90 -1.03
C THR A 98 3.14 16.95 -1.89
N GLU A 99 4.32 17.11 -1.29
CA GLU A 99 5.62 17.13 -1.99
C GLU A 99 6.37 15.80 -1.85
N LEU A 100 5.88 14.75 -2.51
CA LEU A 100 6.43 13.38 -2.45
C LEU A 100 7.80 13.20 -3.13
N THR A 101 8.38 14.29 -3.62
CA THR A 101 9.74 14.36 -4.16
C THR A 101 10.76 14.82 -3.13
N ASP A 102 10.34 15.35 -1.98
CA ASP A 102 11.24 15.81 -0.92
C ASP A 102 11.77 14.59 -0.12
N PRO A 103 13.09 14.40 0.02
CA PRO A 103 13.64 13.31 0.83
C PRO A 103 13.27 13.37 2.32
N ASP A 104 12.85 14.53 2.82
CA ASP A 104 12.48 14.77 4.22
C ASP A 104 10.98 14.59 4.51
N VAL A 105 10.13 14.48 3.47
CA VAL A 105 8.74 14.06 3.68
C VAL A 105 8.67 12.57 4.01
N ASP A 106 7.53 12.16 4.54
CA ASP A 106 7.25 10.77 4.76
C ASP A 106 6.83 10.09 3.44
N PHE A 107 7.35 8.89 3.19
CA PHE A 107 7.10 8.07 2.00
C PHE A 107 7.37 8.73 0.62
N PRO A 108 8.54 9.38 0.40
CA PRO A 108 8.89 9.87 -0.92
C PRO A 108 8.94 8.73 -1.94
N ILE A 109 8.60 9.06 -3.18
CA ILE A 109 8.40 8.07 -4.25
C ILE A 109 9.55 8.16 -5.25
N GLU A 110 10.12 7.01 -5.57
CA GLU A 110 11.20 6.88 -6.53
C GLU A 110 10.83 5.83 -7.59
N ALA A 111 11.07 6.14 -8.86
CA ALA A 111 10.93 5.21 -9.98
C ALA A 111 12.28 4.58 -10.32
N CYS A 112 12.27 3.34 -10.82
CA CYS A 112 13.47 2.69 -11.31
C CYS A 112 13.83 3.20 -12.71
N THR A 113 15.09 3.54 -12.93
CA THR A 113 15.62 4.01 -14.22
C THR A 113 16.36 2.93 -15.01
N GLU A 114 16.46 1.72 -14.46
CA GLU A 114 17.08 0.59 -15.14
C GLU A 114 16.17 0.07 -16.25
N TYR A 115 16.74 -0.20 -17.43
CA TYR A 115 15.99 -0.69 -18.58
C TYR A 115 15.26 -2.00 -18.27
N GLY A 116 13.96 -2.03 -18.56
CA GLY A 116 13.09 -3.17 -18.31
C GLY A 116 12.52 -3.25 -16.89
N ALA A 117 12.85 -2.31 -16.00
CA ALA A 117 12.33 -2.21 -14.63
C ALA A 117 11.52 -0.92 -14.39
N GLU A 118 11.13 -0.22 -15.45
CA GLU A 118 10.33 1.02 -15.40
C GLU A 118 8.94 0.78 -14.78
N ASP A 119 8.52 -0.48 -14.73
CA ASP A 119 7.28 -0.97 -14.11
C ASP A 119 7.36 -1.10 -12.57
N ILE A 120 8.44 -0.61 -11.95
CA ILE A 120 8.69 -0.70 -10.52
C ILE A 120 8.92 0.68 -9.91
N ILE A 121 8.16 0.97 -8.84
CA ILE A 121 8.40 2.10 -7.95
C ILE A 121 8.81 1.62 -6.57
N ARG A 122 9.47 2.50 -5.81
CA ARG A 122 9.68 2.32 -4.38
C ARG A 122 9.26 3.53 -3.57
N LEU A 123 8.81 3.26 -2.34
CA LEU A 123 8.45 4.24 -1.33
C LEU A 123 9.28 4.01 -0.08
N ARG A 124 9.60 5.09 0.63
CA ARG A 124 10.49 5.07 1.80
C ARG A 124 9.76 5.45 3.09
N PHE A 125 9.50 4.47 3.95
CA PHE A 125 8.84 4.69 5.23
C PHE A 125 9.86 4.82 6.36
N ARG A 126 9.80 5.91 7.13
CA ARG A 126 10.61 6.09 8.34
C ARG A 126 9.87 5.49 9.54
N SER A 127 10.57 4.65 10.31
CA SER A 127 9.98 4.09 11.53
C SER A 127 9.93 5.15 12.62
N THR A 128 8.75 5.42 13.19
CA THR A 128 8.59 6.33 14.33
C THR A 128 9.23 5.80 15.62
N HIS A 129 9.33 4.48 15.75
CA HIS A 129 9.80 3.81 16.98
C HIS A 129 11.25 3.29 16.91
N LYS A 130 11.91 3.40 15.76
CA LYS A 130 13.27 2.91 15.53
C LYS A 130 13.94 3.80 14.50
N SER A 131 15.23 4.05 14.62
CA SER A 131 16.03 4.73 13.58
C SER A 131 16.26 3.81 12.37
N CYS A 132 15.19 3.30 11.78
CA CYS A 132 15.19 2.37 10.65
C CYS A 132 14.26 2.88 9.57
N THR A 133 14.65 2.61 8.33
CA THR A 133 13.86 2.93 7.13
C THR A 133 13.42 1.64 6.47
N TYR A 134 12.14 1.55 6.14
CA TYR A 134 11.56 0.45 5.40
C TYR A 134 11.32 0.88 3.95
N LEU A 135 11.77 0.07 3.01
CA LEU A 135 11.51 0.28 1.60
C LEU A 135 10.37 -0.62 1.17
N THR A 136 9.41 -0.02 0.48
CA THR A 136 8.28 -0.70 -0.13
C THR A 136 8.46 -0.62 -1.63
N TYR A 137 8.45 -1.76 -2.30
CA TYR A 137 8.53 -1.87 -3.75
C TYR A 137 7.18 -2.33 -4.29
N ILE A 138 6.73 -1.71 -5.37
CA ILE A 138 5.48 -2.05 -6.04
C ILE A 138 5.78 -2.18 -7.52
N ARG A 139 5.39 -3.31 -8.09
CA ARG A 139 5.39 -3.55 -9.53
C ARG A 139 3.96 -3.49 -10.04
N PHE A 140 3.73 -2.76 -11.11
CA PHE A 140 2.40 -2.52 -11.67
C PHE A 140 2.47 -2.40 -13.20
N ASP A 141 1.31 -2.51 -13.83
CA ASP A 141 1.09 -2.07 -15.20
C ASP A 141 0.00 -0.99 -15.20
N SER A 142 -0.37 -0.50 -16.39
CA SER A 142 -1.39 0.56 -16.53
C SER A 142 -2.79 0.17 -16.04
N THR A 143 -3.03 -1.11 -15.72
CA THR A 143 -4.34 -1.64 -15.34
C THR A 143 -4.39 -2.17 -13.91
N GLN A 144 -3.28 -2.68 -13.37
CA GLN A 144 -3.28 -3.34 -12.08
C GLN A 144 -1.92 -3.35 -11.39
N VAL A 145 -1.98 -3.53 -10.07
CA VAL A 145 -0.81 -3.87 -9.27
C VAL A 145 -0.50 -5.36 -9.44
N ILE A 146 0.70 -5.68 -9.92
CA ILE A 146 1.13 -7.05 -10.21
C ILE A 146 1.66 -7.74 -8.95
N THR A 147 2.56 -7.07 -8.21
CA THR A 147 3.20 -7.65 -7.02
C THR A 147 3.84 -6.55 -6.17
N TRP A 148 4.12 -6.85 -4.90
CA TRP A 148 4.70 -5.91 -3.94
C TRP A 148 5.65 -6.61 -2.99
N TYR A 149 6.58 -5.85 -2.41
CA TYR A 149 7.56 -6.34 -1.46
C TYR A 149 7.92 -5.22 -0.47
N CYS A 150 8.08 -5.56 0.82
CA CYS A 150 8.57 -4.61 1.81
C CYS A 150 9.80 -5.17 2.52
N THR A 151 10.80 -4.35 2.80
CA THR A 151 12.04 -4.77 3.48
C THR A 151 11.87 -5.00 4.99
N TYR A 152 10.70 -4.69 5.56
CA TYR A 152 10.39 -5.04 6.94
C TYR A 152 10.37 -6.57 7.11
N ILE A 153 10.67 -7.08 8.32
CA ILE A 153 10.85 -8.52 8.61
C ILE A 153 9.75 -9.44 8.03
N PRO A 154 8.44 -9.16 8.20
CA PRO A 154 7.36 -9.94 7.57
C PRO A 154 7.06 -9.57 6.11
N GLY A 155 7.69 -8.54 5.55
CA GLY A 155 7.44 -8.02 4.21
C GLY A 155 7.81 -8.92 3.02
N PRO A 156 8.72 -9.91 3.14
CA PRO A 156 8.87 -10.99 2.16
C PRO A 156 7.64 -11.90 2.02
N ARG A 157 6.72 -11.91 2.98
CA ARG A 157 5.55 -12.80 2.91
C ARG A 157 4.61 -12.34 1.80
N THR A 158 4.11 -13.29 1.02
CA THR A 158 3.10 -13.08 -0.02
C THR A 158 1.67 -13.18 0.55
N VAL A 159 1.52 -13.75 1.74
CA VAL A 159 0.26 -13.77 2.50
C VAL A 159 0.07 -12.45 3.22
N ARG A 160 -1.04 -11.76 2.87
CA ARG A 160 -1.38 -10.41 3.34
C ARG A 160 -0.29 -9.41 2.95
N CYS A 161 -0.43 -8.18 3.43
CA CYS A 161 0.59 -7.16 3.30
C CYS A 161 0.86 -6.49 4.65
N CYS A 162 2.03 -5.87 4.77
CA CYS A 162 2.33 -5.01 5.91
C CYS A 162 1.58 -3.68 5.79
N SER A 163 1.54 -2.89 6.86
CA SER A 163 0.92 -1.56 6.85
C SER A 163 1.58 -0.62 5.83
N HIS A 164 2.90 -0.72 5.59
CA HIS A 164 3.58 0.10 4.59
C HIS A 164 3.03 -0.13 3.17
N ILE A 165 2.83 -1.39 2.78
CA ILE A 165 2.19 -1.72 1.49
C ILE A 165 0.76 -1.18 1.48
N ALA A 166 -0.01 -1.41 2.54
CA ALA A 166 -1.40 -0.98 2.60
C ALA A 166 -1.54 0.54 2.44
N VAL A 167 -0.67 1.31 3.09
CA VAL A 167 -0.58 2.78 2.93
C VAL A 167 -0.24 3.14 1.51
N ALA A 168 0.80 2.53 0.93
CA ALA A 168 1.21 2.84 -0.44
C ALA A 168 0.10 2.55 -1.47
N MET A 169 -0.57 1.40 -1.37
CA MET A 169 -1.68 1.05 -2.27
C MET A 169 -2.86 1.99 -2.11
N TRP A 170 -3.23 2.32 -0.87
CA TRP A 170 -4.35 3.23 -0.60
C TRP A 170 -4.06 4.66 -1.06
N PHE A 171 -2.86 5.16 -0.74
CA PHE A 171 -2.48 6.52 -1.09
C PHE A 171 -2.34 6.71 -2.60
N LEU A 172 -1.57 5.84 -3.27
CA LEU A 172 -1.30 5.97 -4.71
C LEU A 172 -2.49 5.60 -5.58
N GLY A 173 -3.16 4.49 -5.27
CA GLY A 173 -4.21 3.95 -6.14
C GLY A 173 -5.60 4.54 -5.88
N TYR A 174 -5.86 5.09 -4.69
CA TYR A 174 -7.19 5.58 -4.31
C TYR A 174 -7.18 7.05 -3.94
N GLU A 175 -6.47 7.43 -2.87
CA GLU A 175 -6.55 8.80 -2.31
C GLU A 175 -6.06 9.87 -3.30
N LEU A 176 -4.90 9.64 -3.94
CA LEU A 176 -4.33 10.57 -4.90
C LEU A 176 -5.29 10.83 -6.08
N TYR A 177 -5.92 9.77 -6.58
CA TYR A 177 -6.94 9.89 -7.62
C TYR A 177 -8.12 10.76 -7.16
N GLN A 178 -8.62 10.56 -5.94
CA GLN A 178 -9.72 11.37 -5.40
C GLN A 178 -9.35 12.84 -5.23
N ARG A 179 -8.13 13.14 -4.77
CA ARG A 179 -7.64 14.52 -4.62
C ARG A 179 -7.58 15.23 -5.98
N LEU A 180 -6.99 14.59 -6.97
CA LEU A 180 -6.85 15.17 -8.31
C LEU A 180 -8.20 15.34 -9.02
N GLN A 181 -9.15 14.42 -8.83
CA GLN A 181 -10.52 14.61 -9.32
C GLN A 181 -11.20 15.81 -8.66
N THR A 182 -10.96 16.02 -7.36
CA THR A 182 -11.52 17.15 -6.61
C THR A 182 -10.90 18.48 -7.02
N ASP A 183 -9.58 18.53 -7.26
CA ASP A 183 -8.86 19.73 -7.69
C ASP A 183 -9.25 20.14 -9.11
N ASN A 184 -9.41 19.19 -10.02
CA ASN A 184 -9.97 19.44 -11.36
C ASN A 184 -11.41 19.98 -11.29
N HIS A 185 -12.19 19.55 -10.29
CA HIS A 185 -13.54 20.07 -10.05
C HIS A 185 -13.56 21.44 -9.36
N HIS A 186 -12.53 21.78 -8.59
CA HIS A 186 -12.36 23.09 -7.93
C HIS A 186 -11.94 24.20 -8.91
N GLN A 187 -11.37 23.85 -10.08
CA GLN A 187 -11.14 24.83 -11.15
C GLN A 187 -12.43 25.24 -11.89
N LEU A 188 -13.55 24.56 -11.65
CA LEU A 188 -14.85 24.83 -12.28
C LEU A 188 -15.91 25.44 -11.34
N ILE A 189 -15.60 25.65 -10.05
CA ILE A 189 -16.57 26.16 -9.07
C ILE A 189 -15.98 27.39 -8.35
N PRO A 190 -16.63 28.57 -8.40
CA PRO A 190 -16.24 29.71 -7.57
C PRO A 190 -16.36 29.35 -6.09
N GLN A 191 -15.35 29.70 -5.30
CA GLN A 191 -15.28 29.41 -3.88
C GLN A 191 -16.53 29.84 -3.12
N THR A 192 -17.24 28.88 -2.54
CA THR A 192 -18.12 29.10 -1.37
C THR A 192 -18.09 27.89 -0.44
N SER A 193 -17.36 28.08 0.66
CA SER A 193 -17.66 27.69 2.04
C SER A 193 -18.38 26.36 2.35
N SER A 194 -17.65 25.51 3.10
CA SER A 194 -18.07 24.65 4.23
C SER A 194 -19.18 23.60 4.02
N ILE A 195 -18.92 22.36 4.45
CA ILE A 195 -19.77 21.59 5.41
C ILE A 195 -19.11 20.22 5.74
N GLN A 196 -19.04 19.95 7.04
CA GLN A 196 -18.74 18.66 7.67
C GLN A 196 -19.84 17.62 7.40
N THR A 197 -19.61 16.37 7.85
CA THR A 197 -20.51 15.20 7.73
C THR A 197 -20.28 14.50 6.39
N ILE A 198 -19.84 13.24 6.33
CA ILE A 198 -20.64 12.03 6.54
C ILE A 198 -19.74 10.84 7.01
N PHE A 199 -20.34 9.94 7.80
CA PHE A 199 -19.94 8.55 8.16
C PHE A 199 -19.36 8.31 9.57
N GLN A 200 -20.26 8.31 10.57
CA GLN A 200 -20.28 7.27 11.61
C GLN A 200 -21.01 6.04 11.05
N ILE A 201 -20.30 4.93 10.83
CA ILE A 201 -20.70 3.53 11.12
C ILE A 201 -19.42 2.73 11.38
#